data_AF-A0A5N6P8C3-F1
#
_entry.id   AF-A0A5N6P8C3-F1
#
_cell.length_a   1.000
_cell.length_b   1.000
_cell.length_c   1.000
_cell.angle_alpha   90.00
_cell.angle_beta   90.00
_cell.angle_gamma   90.00
#
_symmetry.space_group_name_H-M   'P 1'
#
loop_
_entity.id
_entity.type
_entity.pdbx_description
1 polymer ?
#
loop_
_entity_poly.entity_id
_entity_poly.type
_entity_poly.pdbx_seq_one_letter_code
_entity_poly.pdbx_strand_id
1 'polypeptide(L)'
;MNLPSNSISGPLPDSLGRLLALEELDLSYNEINETLPRSIGRLTKLQKLNIEHNLLTGTVTEDRFANLTSLVSLRGKLNMLRLELMDDNWEPPFQLGILSLNSWSLGPKFPKWLQNQTNLSLLYLGSTEISDNIPSWFWSTFSGLKYLNISDNNLSSVPLNDFLCSKMDTEQKQVIYMNMGKTNLSGVLPDFGHPGNS
;
A
#
# COMPACT_ATOMS: atom_id res chain seq x y z
N MET A 1 -5.49 -14.60 -14.62
CA MET A 1 -6.74 -14.04 -15.19
C MET A 1 -6.51 -12.56 -15.40
N ASN A 2 -6.62 -12.09 -16.64
CA ASN A 2 -6.20 -10.74 -17.03
C ASN A 2 -7.34 -10.12 -17.85
N LEU A 3 -8.09 -9.20 -17.25
CA LEU A 3 -9.24 -8.51 -17.85
C LEU A 3 -9.25 -6.98 -17.60
N PRO A 4 -8.11 -6.27 -17.69
CA PRO A 4 -8.06 -4.85 -17.45
C PRO A 4 -8.76 -4.06 -18.56
N SER A 5 -9.23 -2.86 -18.23
CA SER A 5 -9.76 -1.90 -19.21
C SER A 5 -10.97 -2.43 -20.00
N ASN A 6 -11.93 -3.02 -19.28
CA ASN A 6 -13.22 -3.44 -19.83
C ASN A 6 -14.37 -2.70 -19.13
N SER A 7 -15.61 -3.00 -19.52
CA SER A 7 -16.82 -2.51 -18.86
C SER A 7 -17.45 -3.58 -17.95
N ILE A 8 -16.62 -4.41 -17.30
CA ILE A 8 -17.13 -5.44 -16.39
C ILE A 8 -17.70 -4.74 -15.16
N SER A 9 -18.96 -5.02 -14.85
CA SER A 9 -19.69 -4.40 -13.74
C SER A 9 -20.35 -5.45 -12.84
N GLY A 10 -20.84 -4.99 -11.69
CA GLY A 10 -21.41 -5.85 -10.66
C GLY A 10 -20.36 -6.39 -9.67
N PRO A 11 -20.81 -7.18 -8.67
CA PRO A 11 -19.93 -7.69 -7.63
C PRO A 11 -19.04 -8.84 -8.11
N LEU A 12 -17.89 -9.01 -7.47
CA LEU A 12 -17.07 -10.19 -7.66
C LEU A 12 -17.76 -11.43 -7.04
N PRO A 13 -17.94 -12.51 -7.81
CA PRO A 13 -18.64 -13.68 -7.31
C PRO A 13 -17.78 -14.48 -6.34
N ASP A 14 -18.41 -15.08 -5.32
CA ASP A 14 -17.72 -15.96 -4.36
C ASP A 14 -17.07 -17.19 -5.01
N SER A 15 -17.54 -17.58 -6.20
CA SER A 15 -16.95 -18.65 -7.00
C SER A 15 -15.51 -18.34 -7.46
N LEU A 16 -15.07 -17.07 -7.43
CA LEU A 16 -13.70 -16.66 -7.73
C LEU A 16 -12.70 -17.43 -6.86
N GLY A 17 -13.02 -17.67 -5.58
CA GLY A 17 -12.17 -18.43 -4.65
C GLY A 17 -12.03 -19.92 -4.99
N ARG A 18 -12.66 -20.43 -6.06
CA ARG A 18 -12.44 -21.80 -6.57
C ARG A 18 -11.24 -21.89 -7.51
N LEU A 19 -10.70 -20.77 -7.97
CA LEU A 19 -9.54 -20.72 -8.87
C LEU A 19 -8.23 -20.91 -8.08
N LEU A 20 -8.08 -22.03 -7.39
CA LEU A 20 -6.98 -22.29 -6.44
C LEU A 20 -5.58 -22.28 -7.07
N ALA A 21 -5.50 -22.40 -8.40
CA ALA A 21 -4.25 -22.32 -9.16
C ALA A 21 -3.93 -20.90 -9.68
N LEU A 22 -4.77 -19.90 -9.38
CA LEU A 22 -4.63 -18.55 -9.90
C LEU A 22 -3.43 -17.84 -9.27
N GLU A 23 -2.47 -17.45 -10.10
CA GLU A 23 -1.26 -16.72 -9.67
C GLU A 23 -1.39 -15.21 -9.90
N GLU A 24 -2.16 -14.78 -10.89
CA GLU A 24 -2.35 -13.37 -11.20
C GLU A 24 -3.83 -13.09 -11.46
N LEU A 25 -4.36 -12.05 -10.83
CA LEU A 25 -5.69 -11.52 -11.07
C LEU A 25 -5.58 -10.01 -11.36
N ASP A 26 -5.77 -9.65 -12.63
CA ASP A 26 -5.89 -8.26 -13.06
C ASP A 26 -7.30 -7.98 -13.55
N LEU A 27 -7.98 -7.09 -12.84
CA LEU A 27 -9.33 -6.59 -13.07
C LEU A 27 -9.35 -5.07 -13.11
N SER A 28 -8.19 -4.43 -13.27
CA SER A 28 -8.08 -2.98 -13.18
C SER A 28 -8.86 -2.25 -14.28
N TYR A 29 -9.27 -1.02 -14.03
CA TYR A 29 -10.00 -0.20 -15.01
C TYR A 29 -11.29 -0.89 -15.49
N ASN A 30 -12.17 -1.20 -14.55
CA ASN A 30 -13.50 -1.75 -14.79
C ASN A 30 -14.54 -1.00 -13.95
N GLU A 31 -15.78 -1.48 -13.93
CA GLU A 31 -16.91 -0.93 -13.16
C GLU A 31 -17.35 -1.90 -12.05
N ILE A 32 -16.43 -2.75 -11.56
CA ILE A 32 -16.71 -3.74 -10.52
C ILE A 32 -17.06 -3.00 -9.24
N ASN A 33 -18.15 -3.40 -8.58
CA ASN A 33 -18.71 -2.71 -7.43
C ASN A 33 -18.88 -3.65 -6.23
N GLU A 34 -19.53 -3.14 -5.18
CA GLU A 34 -19.63 -3.79 -3.86
C GLU A 34 -18.24 -4.07 -3.26
N THR A 35 -18.13 -5.04 -2.35
CA THR A 35 -16.89 -5.31 -1.62
C THR A 35 -16.09 -6.45 -2.24
N LEU A 36 -14.82 -6.57 -1.86
CA LEU A 36 -14.00 -7.74 -2.17
C LEU A 36 -14.66 -8.97 -1.49
N PRO A 37 -14.82 -10.14 -2.12
CA PRO A 37 -15.43 -11.31 -1.47
C PRO A 37 -14.42 -12.01 -0.54
N ARG A 38 -14.90 -12.66 0.54
CA ARG A 38 -14.02 -13.38 1.49
C ARG A 38 -13.29 -14.55 0.83
N SER A 39 -13.92 -15.11 -0.19
CA SER A 39 -13.38 -16.20 -1.00
C SER A 39 -12.04 -15.88 -1.67
N ILE A 40 -11.66 -14.59 -1.82
CA ILE A 40 -10.35 -14.21 -2.36
C ILE A 40 -9.20 -14.74 -1.50
N GLY A 41 -9.39 -14.84 -0.18
CA GLY A 41 -8.41 -15.39 0.74
C GLY A 41 -8.12 -16.88 0.49
N ARG A 42 -8.90 -17.58 -0.34
CA ARG A 42 -8.63 -18.99 -0.70
C ARG A 42 -7.56 -19.13 -1.78
N LEU A 43 -7.18 -18.04 -2.44
CA LEU A 43 -6.25 -18.03 -3.57
C LEU A 43 -4.79 -18.02 -3.08
N THR A 44 -4.35 -19.11 -2.43
CA THR A 44 -3.04 -19.20 -1.77
C THR A 44 -1.84 -19.06 -2.72
N LYS A 45 -2.04 -19.32 -4.01
CA LYS A 45 -1.03 -19.14 -5.07
C LYS A 45 -1.01 -17.73 -5.68
N LEU A 46 -1.93 -16.85 -5.30
CA LEU A 46 -2.06 -15.52 -5.87
C LEU A 46 -0.84 -14.66 -5.51
N GLN A 47 -0.08 -14.28 -6.54
CA GLN A 47 1.11 -13.45 -6.45
C GLN A 47 0.79 -11.98 -6.74
N LYS A 48 -0.12 -11.71 -7.68
CA LYS A 48 -0.48 -10.36 -8.09
C LYS A 48 -1.98 -10.17 -8.07
N LEU A 49 -2.43 -9.20 -7.27
CA LEU A 49 -3.82 -8.73 -7.23
C LEU A 49 -3.86 -7.28 -7.69
N ASN A 50 -4.51 -7.04 -8.83
CA ASN A 50 -4.74 -5.71 -9.38
C ASN A 50 -6.24 -5.47 -9.58
N ILE A 51 -6.80 -4.60 -8.74
CA ILE A 51 -8.20 -4.18 -8.73
C ILE A 51 -8.33 -2.65 -8.82
N GLU A 52 -7.25 -1.97 -9.24
CA GLU A 52 -7.22 -0.50 -9.35
C GLU A 52 -8.34 0.02 -10.25
N HIS A 53 -8.79 1.25 -10.00
CA HIS A 53 -9.78 1.93 -10.85
C HIS A 53 -11.06 1.09 -11.05
N ASN A 54 -11.76 0.84 -9.94
CA ASN A 54 -13.07 0.21 -9.90
C ASN A 54 -13.99 0.99 -8.96
N LEU A 55 -15.20 0.48 -8.73
CA LEU A 55 -16.20 1.04 -7.82
C LEU A 55 -16.31 0.23 -6.52
N LEU A 56 -15.24 -0.47 -6.12
CA LEU A 56 -15.27 -1.31 -4.92
C LEU A 56 -15.42 -0.43 -3.68
N THR A 57 -16.25 -0.87 -2.74
CA THR A 57 -16.64 -0.13 -1.54
C THR A 57 -16.89 -1.07 -0.35
N GLY A 58 -17.18 -0.49 0.81
CA GLY A 58 -17.43 -1.21 2.05
C GLY A 58 -16.15 -1.63 2.79
N THR A 59 -16.34 -2.39 3.86
CA THR A 59 -15.26 -2.79 4.77
C THR A 59 -14.65 -4.13 4.38
N VAL A 60 -13.32 -4.16 4.34
CA VAL A 60 -12.50 -5.36 4.22
C VAL A 60 -11.69 -5.56 5.49
N THR A 61 -11.59 -6.80 5.93
CA THR A 61 -10.85 -7.25 7.11
C THR A 61 -9.69 -8.13 6.68
N GLU A 62 -8.74 -8.36 7.58
CA GLU A 62 -7.51 -9.12 7.34
C GLU A 62 -7.75 -10.57 6.88
N ASP A 63 -8.89 -11.19 7.22
CA ASP A 63 -9.25 -12.56 6.83
C ASP A 63 -9.24 -12.78 5.31
N ARG A 64 -9.51 -11.73 4.53
CA ARG A 64 -9.48 -11.75 3.06
C ARG A 64 -8.06 -11.90 2.50
N PHE A 65 -7.06 -11.57 3.31
CA PHE A 65 -5.64 -11.59 2.94
C PHE A 65 -4.83 -12.61 3.73
N ALA A 66 -5.35 -13.12 4.85
CA ALA A 66 -4.65 -13.96 5.83
C ALA A 66 -4.07 -15.28 5.30
N ASN A 67 -4.46 -15.71 4.11
CA ASN A 67 -4.00 -16.95 3.47
C ASN A 67 -3.27 -16.71 2.13
N LEU A 68 -3.05 -15.45 1.73
CA LEU A 68 -2.38 -15.11 0.46
C LEU A 68 -0.86 -15.19 0.59
N THR A 69 -0.34 -16.37 0.94
CA THR A 69 1.09 -16.59 1.28
C THR A 69 2.07 -16.28 0.15
N SER A 70 1.59 -16.26 -1.11
CA SER A 70 2.42 -15.99 -2.29
C SER A 70 2.38 -14.54 -2.76
N LEU A 71 1.62 -13.66 -2.09
CA LEU A 71 1.32 -12.32 -2.59
C LEU A 71 2.55 -11.41 -2.56
N VAL A 72 2.87 -10.80 -3.70
CA VAL A 72 4.01 -9.87 -3.83
C VAL A 72 3.60 -8.49 -4.36
N SER A 73 2.40 -8.38 -4.93
CA SER A 73 1.87 -7.13 -5.46
C SER A 73 0.39 -6.99 -5.14
N LEU A 74 0.05 -5.95 -4.37
CA LEU A 74 -1.33 -5.53 -4.11
C LEU A 74 -1.56 -4.12 -4.65
N ARG A 75 -2.47 -4.04 -5.61
CA ARG A 75 -2.82 -2.81 -6.34
C ARG A 75 -4.33 -2.61 -6.27
N GLY A 76 -4.76 -1.66 -5.44
CA GLY A 76 -6.17 -1.37 -5.17
C GLY A 76 -6.54 0.10 -5.30
N LYS A 77 -5.60 0.95 -5.70
CA LYS A 77 -5.75 2.40 -5.96
C LYS A 77 -7.11 2.76 -6.58
N LEU A 78 -7.69 3.88 -6.16
CA LEU A 78 -8.92 4.43 -6.74
C LEU A 78 -10.09 3.43 -6.66
N ASN A 79 -10.35 3.02 -5.42
CA ASN A 79 -11.58 2.39 -4.94
C ASN A 79 -11.97 3.10 -3.63
N MET A 80 -13.13 2.78 -3.08
CA MET A 80 -13.68 3.34 -1.83
C MET A 80 -13.69 2.31 -0.69
N LEU A 81 -12.71 1.41 -0.65
CA LEU A 81 -12.62 0.36 0.35
C LEU A 81 -12.09 0.90 1.68
N ARG A 82 -12.65 0.42 2.80
CA ARG A 82 -12.13 0.63 4.15
C ARG A 82 -11.42 -0.64 4.60
N LEU A 83 -10.14 -0.55 4.97
CA LEU A 83 -9.43 -1.66 5.63
C LEU A 83 -9.54 -1.49 7.14
N GLU A 84 -10.19 -2.44 7.80
CA GLU A 84 -10.35 -2.47 9.25
C GLU A 84 -9.71 -3.75 9.79
N LEU A 85 -8.72 -3.61 10.66
CA LEU A 85 -8.06 -4.76 11.29
C LEU A 85 -8.77 -5.09 12.60
N MET A 86 -9.15 -6.34 12.78
CA MET A 86 -9.72 -6.84 14.03
C MET A 86 -8.61 -7.19 15.03
N ASP A 87 -7.43 -7.58 14.53
CA ASP A 87 -6.20 -7.77 15.30
C ASP A 87 -5.15 -6.69 14.95
N ASP A 88 -4.91 -5.78 15.91
CA ASP A 88 -3.87 -4.74 15.81
C ASP A 88 -2.44 -5.32 15.67
N ASN A 89 -2.23 -6.60 15.98
CA ASN A 89 -0.96 -7.30 15.83
C ASN A 89 -0.95 -8.26 14.63
N TRP A 90 -1.91 -8.15 13.72
CA TRP A 90 -1.94 -8.99 12.53
C TRP A 90 -0.64 -8.86 11.73
N GLU A 91 -0.01 -10.02 11.50
CA GLU A 91 1.17 -10.15 10.65
C GLU A 91 0.74 -10.82 9.33
N PRO A 92 0.76 -10.09 8.20
CA PRO A 92 0.41 -10.68 6.92
C PRO A 92 1.40 -11.79 6.54
N PRO A 93 0.93 -12.92 5.97
CA PRO A 93 1.78 -14.07 5.66
C PRO A 93 2.63 -13.88 4.38
N PHE A 94 2.81 -12.64 3.95
CA PHE A 94 3.39 -12.29 2.66
C PHE A 94 4.33 -11.09 2.77
N GLN A 95 5.18 -10.93 1.75
CA GLN A 95 6.13 -9.83 1.64
C GLN A 95 5.92 -9.10 0.32
N LEU A 96 5.32 -7.93 0.38
CA LEU A 96 5.02 -7.13 -0.80
C LEU A 96 6.26 -6.41 -1.32
N GLY A 97 6.45 -6.43 -2.64
CA GLY A 97 7.30 -5.48 -3.35
C GLY A 97 6.54 -4.23 -3.78
N ILE A 98 5.22 -4.37 -3.99
CA ILE A 98 4.35 -3.30 -4.46
C ILE A 98 3.09 -3.26 -3.61
N LEU A 99 2.82 -2.08 -3.05
CA LEU A 99 1.57 -1.76 -2.39
C LEU A 99 1.04 -0.42 -2.90
N SER A 100 -0.13 -0.43 -3.52
CA SER A 100 -0.85 0.79 -3.88
C SER A 100 -2.30 0.71 -3.42
N LEU A 101 -2.64 1.51 -2.40
CA LEU A 101 -3.96 1.58 -1.78
C LEU A 101 -4.50 3.02 -1.78
N ASN A 102 -4.05 3.89 -2.70
CA ASN A 102 -4.53 5.27 -2.69
C ASN A 102 -6.07 5.31 -2.75
N SER A 103 -6.65 6.26 -2.00
CA SER A 103 -8.09 6.45 -1.85
C SER A 103 -8.82 5.40 -1.00
N TRP A 104 -8.13 4.39 -0.46
CA TRP A 104 -8.72 3.51 0.56
C TRP A 104 -8.73 4.21 1.92
N SER A 105 -9.75 3.95 2.75
CA SER A 105 -9.75 4.39 4.15
C SER A 105 -8.91 3.41 4.97
N LEU A 106 -7.69 3.85 5.36
CA LEU A 106 -6.75 3.10 6.21
C LEU A 106 -6.56 3.73 7.59
N GLY A 107 -6.85 5.04 7.70
CA GLY A 107 -6.68 5.80 8.92
C GLY A 107 -7.75 5.51 9.99
N PRO A 108 -7.65 6.19 11.15
CA PRO A 108 -6.75 7.32 11.40
C PRO A 108 -5.30 6.93 11.72
N LYS A 109 -5.06 5.70 12.21
CA LYS A 109 -3.73 5.23 12.64
C LYS A 109 -2.81 4.91 11.46
N PHE A 110 -1.50 5.00 11.66
CA PHE A 110 -0.55 4.46 10.68
C PHE A 110 -0.64 2.92 10.69
N PRO A 111 -0.80 2.22 9.54
CA PRO A 111 -1.03 0.78 9.56
C PRO A 111 0.19 0.00 10.08
N LYS A 112 0.07 -0.60 11.27
CA LYS A 112 1.18 -1.27 11.98
C LYS A 112 1.70 -2.50 11.23
N TRP A 113 0.84 -3.25 10.57
CA TRP A 113 1.21 -4.44 9.78
C TRP A 113 2.26 -4.16 8.68
N LEU A 114 2.36 -2.90 8.22
CA LEU A 114 3.37 -2.48 7.26
C LEU A 114 4.80 -2.57 7.83
N GLN A 115 4.96 -2.55 9.15
CA GLN A 115 6.26 -2.72 9.82
C GLN A 115 6.96 -4.02 9.43
N ASN A 116 6.20 -5.05 9.06
CA ASN A 116 6.75 -6.34 8.68
C ASN A 116 6.99 -6.47 7.17
N GLN A 117 6.73 -5.44 6.35
CA GLN A 117 6.86 -5.48 4.89
C GLN A 117 8.21 -4.93 4.40
N THR A 118 9.29 -5.66 4.63
CA THR A 118 10.67 -5.18 4.41
C THR A 118 11.11 -5.18 2.94
N ASN A 119 10.37 -5.85 2.06
CA ASN A 119 10.68 -5.95 0.62
C ASN A 119 10.06 -4.84 -0.24
N LEU A 120 9.37 -3.86 0.36
CA LEU A 120 8.65 -2.84 -0.39
C LEU A 120 9.60 -1.95 -1.22
N SER A 121 9.32 -1.88 -2.52
CA SER A 121 9.97 -0.96 -3.46
C SER A 121 9.04 0.18 -3.89
N LEU A 122 7.73 -0.07 -3.90
CA LEU A 122 6.68 0.86 -4.29
C LEU A 122 5.62 0.92 -3.18
N LEU A 123 5.46 2.08 -2.53
CA LEU A 123 4.47 2.29 -1.48
C LEU A 123 3.64 3.54 -1.78
N TYR A 124 2.38 3.34 -2.15
CA TYR A 124 1.42 4.42 -2.41
C TYR A 124 0.20 4.31 -1.49
N LEU A 125 0.14 5.21 -0.50
CA LEU A 125 -0.91 5.39 0.50
C LEU A 125 -1.44 6.84 0.47
N GLY A 126 -1.60 7.42 -0.72
CA GLY A 126 -2.11 8.78 -0.83
C GLY A 126 -3.63 8.84 -0.64
N SER A 127 -4.15 9.89 0.00
CA SER A 127 -5.59 10.05 0.27
C SER A 127 -6.17 8.88 1.06
N THR A 128 -5.47 8.42 2.11
CA THR A 128 -5.87 7.23 2.89
C THR A 128 -6.46 7.53 4.28
N GLU A 129 -6.77 8.80 4.53
CA GLU A 129 -7.32 9.30 5.80
C GLU A 129 -6.41 9.08 7.02
N ILE A 130 -5.13 8.75 6.81
CA ILE A 130 -4.16 8.59 7.91
C ILE A 130 -3.94 9.97 8.53
N SER A 131 -4.13 10.05 9.85
CA SER A 131 -3.93 11.29 10.63
C SER A 131 -2.91 11.14 11.76
N ASP A 132 -2.23 9.99 11.81
CA ASP A 132 -1.20 9.65 12.79
C ASP A 132 0.16 10.28 12.43
N ASN A 133 1.13 10.16 13.34
CA ASN A 133 2.53 10.41 13.03
C ASN A 133 3.09 9.29 12.15
N ILE A 134 4.12 9.60 11.36
CA ILE A 134 4.93 8.56 10.72
C ILE A 134 5.70 7.81 11.83
N PRO A 135 5.57 6.49 11.96
CA PRO A 135 6.22 5.74 13.03
C PRO A 135 7.76 5.74 12.90
N SER A 136 8.47 5.63 14.03
CA SER A 136 9.95 5.61 14.05
C SER A 136 10.57 4.45 13.27
N TRP A 137 9.86 3.32 13.16
CA TRP A 137 10.29 2.16 12.37
C TRP A 137 10.12 2.33 10.85
N PHE A 138 9.35 3.32 10.39
CA PHE A 138 8.97 3.46 8.98
C PHE A 138 10.20 3.48 8.07
N TRP A 139 11.19 4.30 8.43
CA TRP A 139 12.36 4.53 7.59
C TRP A 139 13.39 3.38 7.65
N SER A 140 13.48 2.66 8.77
CA SER A 140 14.34 1.47 8.85
C SER A 140 13.74 0.29 8.09
N THR A 141 12.42 0.12 8.20
CA THR A 141 11.66 -0.93 7.49
C THR A 141 11.72 -0.71 5.98
N PHE A 142 11.50 0.53 5.52
CA PHE A 142 11.47 0.89 4.10
C PHE A 142 12.81 1.45 3.61
N SER A 143 13.90 0.78 3.97
CA SER A 143 15.26 1.15 3.55
C SER A 143 15.49 0.99 2.04
N GLY A 144 14.87 -0.01 1.41
CA GLY A 144 14.95 -0.26 -0.05
C GLY A 144 13.86 0.43 -0.90
N LEU A 145 13.10 1.36 -0.33
CA LEU A 145 11.96 1.97 -1.01
C LEU A 145 12.42 2.91 -2.15
N LYS A 146 11.88 2.69 -3.35
CA LYS A 146 12.20 3.48 -4.54
C LYS A 146 11.19 4.58 -4.81
N TYR A 147 9.91 4.30 -4.57
CA TYR A 147 8.86 5.29 -4.74
C TYR A 147 7.94 5.32 -3.53
N LEU A 148 7.75 6.51 -3.00
CA LEU A 148 6.85 6.80 -1.90
C LEU A 148 5.80 7.81 -2.34
N ASN A 149 4.52 7.49 -2.10
CA ASN A 149 3.45 8.46 -2.15
C ASN A 149 2.58 8.31 -0.90
N ILE A 150 2.62 9.31 -0.02
CA ILE A 150 1.76 9.40 1.17
C ILE A 150 1.00 10.73 1.17
N SER A 151 0.84 11.35 -0.01
CA SER A 151 0.22 12.65 -0.17
C SER A 151 -1.23 12.66 0.29
N ASP A 152 -1.76 13.84 0.63
CA ASP A 152 -3.19 14.02 0.91
C ASP A 152 -3.66 13.18 2.12
N ASN A 153 -2.82 13.14 3.17
CA ASN A 153 -3.14 12.59 4.47
C ASN A 153 -3.00 13.71 5.52
N ASN A 154 -3.48 13.52 6.75
CA ASN A 154 -3.35 14.53 7.80
C ASN A 154 -2.22 14.17 8.78
N LEU A 155 -1.03 13.88 8.24
CA LEU A 155 0.09 13.39 9.04
C LEU A 155 0.52 14.44 10.06
N SER A 156 0.65 14.02 11.32
CA SER A 156 1.06 14.91 12.40
C SER A 156 2.58 15.15 12.36
N SER A 157 3.02 16.29 12.91
CA SER A 157 4.34 16.91 12.70
C SER A 157 5.53 15.96 12.85
N VAL A 158 6.16 15.61 11.73
CA VAL A 158 7.56 15.17 11.70
C VAL A 158 8.39 16.30 11.12
N PRO A 159 9.44 16.78 11.80
CA PRO A 159 10.39 17.69 11.17
C PRO A 159 10.99 17.01 9.94
N LEU A 160 10.74 17.59 8.77
CA LEU A 160 11.20 17.09 7.46
C LEU A 160 12.72 16.83 7.42
N ASN A 161 13.47 17.49 8.30
CA ASN A 161 14.92 17.44 8.41
C ASN A 161 15.45 16.10 8.99
N ASP A 162 14.88 15.61 10.09
CA ASP A 162 15.26 14.31 10.70
C ASP A 162 14.99 13.17 9.71
N PHE A 163 13.92 13.34 8.92
CA PHE A 163 13.50 12.40 7.92
C PHE A 163 14.50 12.28 6.76
N LEU A 164 14.82 13.38 6.07
CA LEU A 164 15.63 13.33 4.86
C LEU A 164 17.14 13.17 5.15
N CYS A 165 17.66 13.68 6.28
CA CYS A 165 19.07 13.51 6.67
C CYS A 165 19.47 12.03 6.87
N SER A 166 18.61 11.23 7.51
CA SER A 166 18.88 9.79 7.76
C SER A 166 19.04 8.95 6.48
N LYS A 167 18.62 9.49 5.32
CA LYS A 167 18.60 8.80 4.02
C LYS A 167 19.69 9.25 3.06
N MET A 168 20.43 10.31 3.38
CA MET A 168 21.46 10.87 2.49
C MET A 168 22.89 10.49 2.91
N ASP A 169 23.09 10.05 4.15
CA ASP A 169 24.41 9.69 4.72
C ASP A 169 24.89 8.27 4.40
N THR A 170 24.11 7.46 3.70
CA THR A 170 24.54 6.11 3.27
C THR A 170 24.61 6.03 1.75
N GLU A 171 25.64 5.36 1.22
CA GLU A 171 25.92 5.20 -0.22
C GLU A 171 24.78 4.55 -1.04
N GLN A 172 23.62 4.23 -0.43
CA GLN A 172 22.44 3.68 -1.06
C GLN A 172 21.42 4.77 -1.43
N LYS A 173 21.79 5.61 -2.41
CA LYS A 173 20.88 6.52 -3.11
C LYS A 173 19.79 5.73 -3.85
N GLN A 174 18.64 5.45 -3.24
CA GLN A 174 17.61 4.62 -3.89
C GLN A 174 16.19 5.21 -3.93
N VAL A 175 15.90 6.33 -3.25
CA VAL A 175 14.62 7.03 -3.44
C VAL A 175 14.64 7.74 -4.79
N ILE A 176 13.86 7.25 -5.74
CA ILE A 176 13.69 7.81 -7.08
C ILE A 176 12.59 8.87 -7.09
N TYR A 177 11.54 8.66 -6.30
CA TYR A 177 10.37 9.53 -6.28
C TYR A 177 9.75 9.58 -4.88
N MET A 178 9.36 10.78 -4.47
CA MET A 178 8.70 11.01 -3.20
C MET A 178 7.60 12.06 -3.36
N ASN A 179 6.38 11.70 -2.97
CA ASN A 179 5.26 12.62 -2.90
C ASN A 179 4.67 12.62 -1.48
N MET A 180 4.87 13.74 -0.80
CA MET A 180 4.32 14.04 0.51
C MET A 180 3.47 15.32 0.47
N GLY A 181 2.93 15.71 -0.69
CA GLY A 181 2.10 16.91 -0.80
C GLY A 181 0.83 16.81 0.06
N LYS A 182 0.36 17.93 0.62
CA LYS A 182 -0.86 17.98 1.47
C LYS A 182 -0.82 16.99 2.67
N THR A 183 0.29 16.95 3.41
CA THR A 183 0.48 16.05 4.57
C THR A 183 0.56 16.77 5.92
N ASN A 184 0.20 18.05 5.99
CA ASN A 184 0.35 18.95 7.15
C ASN A 184 1.77 19.00 7.77
N LEU A 185 2.79 18.56 7.03
CA LEU A 185 4.19 18.61 7.45
C LEU A 185 4.69 20.05 7.55
N SER A 186 5.55 20.29 8.54
CA SER A 186 6.23 21.57 8.78
C SER A 186 7.72 21.35 9.08
N GLY A 187 8.52 22.40 8.92
CA GLY A 187 9.97 22.35 9.12
C GLY A 187 10.76 22.87 7.92
N VAL A 188 12.06 22.60 7.91
CA VAL A 188 12.99 23.03 6.86
C VAL A 188 13.43 21.81 6.05
N LEU A 189 13.59 21.98 4.73
CA LEU A 189 14.27 20.99 3.91
C LEU A 189 15.74 20.89 4.35
N PRO A 190 16.31 19.69 4.51
CA PRO A 190 17.75 19.57 4.73
C PRO A 190 18.55 20.10 3.57
N ASP A 191 19.81 20.42 3.86
CA ASP A 191 20.82 20.53 2.82
C ASP A 191 21.02 19.14 2.19
N PHE A 192 20.85 19.07 0.86
CA PHE A 192 20.98 17.82 0.12
C PHE A 192 22.44 17.48 -0.21
N GLY A 193 23.38 18.37 0.10
CA GLY A 193 24.81 18.18 -0.15
C GLY A 193 25.15 18.06 -1.64
N HIS A 194 26.24 18.69 -2.08
CA HIS A 194 26.81 18.32 -3.36
C HIS A 194 27.43 16.92 -3.24
N PRO A 195 27.22 16.00 -4.20
CA PRO A 195 28.02 14.79 -4.27
C PRO A 195 29.45 15.20 -4.64
N GLY A 196 30.27 15.49 -3.63
CA GLY A 196 31.62 16.01 -3.78
C GLY A 196 32.65 15.04 -3.26
N ASN A 197 33.52 14.58 -4.17
CA ASN A 197 34.91 14.20 -3.95
C ASN A 197 35.28 13.60 -2.57
N SER A 198 35.37 12.28 -2.52
CA SER A 198 36.39 11.56 -1.76
C SER A 198 36.78 10.31 -2.51
#